data_AF-A0A0A0F5K0-F1
#
_entry.id   AF-A0A0A0F5K0-F1
#
_cell.length_a   1.000
_cell.length_b   1.000
_cell.length_c   1.000
_cell.angle_alpha   90.00
_cell.angle_beta   90.00
_cell.angle_gamma   90.00
#
_symmetry.space_group_name_H-M   'P 1'
#
loop_
_entity.id
_entity.type
_entity.pdbx_description
1 polymer ?
#
loop_
_entity_poly.entity_id
_entity_poly.type
_entity_poly.pdbx_seq_one_letter_code
_entity_poly.pdbx_strand_id
1 'polypeptide(L)'
;MKTRHHALTLALLAALGTGGPAMAQDVTSETEAKIEAATDAEAAVEAAKHAREQAETAQQAAVVAESISDTPAASLHGELTAEATAEIADQASIDAQAAAIDASRAAQDALGHKTAANHGDQHRAAAAGAQQAATQARIAGAAADDAADVAAAAAVATADATVAAPAVAAPAVVVPVVPVTPVVPVVPAPVVDAAVDTDVVVDATPDVVEFTRIDLDGNGSISRTEASVDAQLLADFGELDVDRDSRLSRVELADRAD
;
A
#
# COMPACT_ATOMS: atom_id res chain seq x y z
N MET A 1 18.85 -13.02 -22.96
CA MET A 1 18.87 -13.76 -21.68
C MET A 1 20.26 -14.34 -21.47
N LYS A 2 21.07 -13.72 -20.60
CA LYS A 2 22.43 -14.17 -20.27
C LYS A 2 22.45 -14.56 -18.80
N THR A 3 22.36 -15.85 -18.52
CA THR A 3 22.56 -16.45 -17.21
C THR A 3 24.05 -16.38 -16.86
N ARG A 4 24.40 -15.59 -15.84
CA ARG A 4 25.74 -15.60 -15.25
C ARG A 4 25.78 -16.66 -14.16
N HIS A 5 26.51 -17.74 -14.43
CA HIS A 5 26.96 -18.68 -13.42
C HIS A 5 28.11 -18.04 -12.63
N HIS A 6 27.88 -17.70 -11.37
CA HIS A 6 28.97 -17.42 -10.43
C HIS A 6 29.40 -18.73 -9.78
N ALA A 7 30.56 -19.19 -10.20
CA ALA A 7 31.24 -20.36 -9.66
C ALA A 7 31.76 -20.04 -8.25
N LEU A 8 31.20 -20.74 -7.26
CA LEU A 8 31.80 -20.94 -5.94
C LEU A 8 33.23 -21.48 -6.12
N THR A 9 34.21 -20.78 -5.54
CA THR A 9 35.56 -21.33 -5.35
C THR A 9 35.89 -21.28 -3.87
N LEU A 10 35.54 -22.36 -3.15
CA LEU A 10 36.00 -22.63 -1.79
C LEU A 10 37.45 -23.12 -1.85
N ALA A 11 38.39 -22.37 -1.28
CA ALA A 11 39.76 -22.84 -1.04
C ALA A 11 39.91 -23.20 0.45
N LEU A 12 39.67 -24.47 0.74
CA LEU A 12 39.89 -25.11 2.04
C LEU A 12 41.37 -25.47 2.17
N LEU A 13 42.14 -24.71 2.95
CA LEU A 13 43.56 -25.00 3.22
C LEU A 13 43.70 -25.62 4.62
N ALA A 14 43.77 -26.95 4.66
CA ALA A 14 44.12 -27.71 5.86
C ALA A 14 45.65 -27.93 5.90
N ALA A 15 46.34 -27.33 6.87
CA ALA A 15 47.73 -27.66 7.20
C ALA A 15 47.82 -27.98 8.70
N LEU A 16 47.95 -29.27 9.00
CA LEU A 16 48.13 -29.86 10.32
C LEU A 16 49.50 -29.48 10.91
N GLY A 17 49.48 -28.89 12.11
CA GLY A 17 50.62 -28.78 13.01
C GLY A 17 50.26 -29.35 14.38
N THR A 18 50.74 -30.54 14.68
CA THR A 18 50.56 -31.22 15.97
C THR A 18 51.49 -30.62 17.03
N GLY A 19 50.95 -29.74 17.89
CA GLY A 19 51.70 -29.22 19.04
C GLY A 19 51.00 -28.08 19.79
N GLY A 20 50.01 -28.41 20.63
CA GLY A 20 49.41 -27.50 21.63
C GLY A 20 47.90 -27.27 21.47
N PRO A 21 47.02 -28.02 22.16
CA PRO A 21 45.58 -28.08 21.82
C PRO A 21 44.68 -26.95 22.37
N ALA A 22 45.19 -25.84 22.92
CA ALA A 22 44.33 -24.80 23.51
C ALA A 22 44.38 -23.43 22.82
N MET A 23 45.43 -23.11 22.06
CA MET A 23 45.62 -21.75 21.50
C MET A 23 45.36 -21.65 19.99
N ALA A 24 45.25 -22.77 19.27
CA ALA A 24 45.01 -22.76 17.82
C ALA A 24 43.53 -22.58 17.44
N GLN A 25 42.58 -22.95 18.31
CA GLN A 25 41.15 -22.78 18.04
C GLN A 25 40.71 -21.31 18.11
N ASP A 26 41.38 -20.50 18.91
CA ASP A 26 40.99 -19.10 19.15
C ASP A 26 41.24 -18.23 17.92
N VAL A 27 42.42 -18.36 17.29
CA VAL A 27 42.80 -17.61 16.08
C VAL A 27 41.92 -17.95 14.87
N THR A 28 41.51 -19.22 14.72
CA THR A 28 40.58 -19.62 13.66
C THR A 28 39.21 -18.99 13.88
N SER A 29 38.72 -18.97 15.12
CA SER A 29 37.42 -18.36 15.44
C SER A 29 37.40 -16.84 15.30
N GLU A 30 38.54 -16.16 15.54
CA GLU A 30 38.70 -14.73 15.31
C GLU A 30 38.63 -14.38 13.82
N THR A 31 39.39 -15.13 13.00
CA THR A 31 39.44 -14.88 11.55
C THR A 31 38.07 -15.11 10.91
N GLU A 32 37.37 -16.16 11.35
CA GLU A 32 36.00 -16.46 10.90
C GLU A 32 35.02 -15.33 11.25
N ALA A 33 35.02 -14.87 12.51
CA ALA A 33 34.15 -13.77 12.95
C ALA A 33 34.42 -12.45 12.17
N LYS A 34 35.67 -12.16 11.82
CA LYS A 34 36.03 -11.00 10.98
C LYS A 34 35.46 -11.11 9.56
N ILE A 35 35.58 -12.29 8.95
CA ILE A 35 35.05 -12.56 7.60
C ILE A 35 33.53 -12.49 7.60
N GLU A 36 32.88 -13.05 8.61
CA GLU A 36 31.42 -13.02 8.78
C GLU A 36 30.93 -11.57 8.92
N ALA A 37 31.50 -10.80 9.85
CA ALA A 37 31.15 -9.40 10.05
C ALA A 37 31.36 -8.55 8.76
N ALA A 38 32.40 -8.85 8.00
CA ALA A 38 32.67 -8.17 6.73
C ALA A 38 31.62 -8.51 5.66
N THR A 39 31.24 -9.78 5.56
CA THR A 39 30.24 -10.29 4.62
C THR A 39 28.86 -9.72 4.92
N ASP A 40 28.47 -9.71 6.20
CA ASP A 40 27.18 -9.15 6.63
C ASP A 40 27.10 -7.65 6.42
N ALA A 41 28.17 -6.91 6.70
CA ALA A 41 28.21 -5.48 6.41
C ALA A 41 28.09 -5.17 4.92
N GLU A 42 28.72 -5.97 4.05
CA GLU A 42 28.56 -5.86 2.60
C GLU A 42 27.12 -6.16 2.16
N ALA A 43 26.51 -7.22 2.69
CA ALA A 43 25.10 -7.53 2.44
C ALA A 43 24.16 -6.40 2.90
N ALA A 44 24.44 -5.77 4.04
CA ALA A 44 23.67 -4.63 4.55
C ALA A 44 23.77 -3.41 3.62
N VAL A 45 24.98 -3.12 3.10
CA VAL A 45 25.21 -2.01 2.15
C VAL A 45 24.48 -2.25 0.83
N GLU A 46 24.52 -3.47 0.29
CA GLU A 46 23.78 -3.80 -0.93
C GLU A 46 22.27 -3.71 -0.71
N ALA A 47 21.76 -4.17 0.44
CA ALA A 47 20.34 -4.01 0.79
C ALA A 47 19.93 -2.52 0.89
N ALA A 48 20.78 -1.67 1.48
CA ALA A 48 20.52 -0.23 1.55
C ALA A 48 20.57 0.44 0.18
N LYS A 49 21.45 0.00 -0.72
CA LYS A 49 21.50 0.50 -2.10
C LYS A 49 20.23 0.12 -2.86
N HIS A 50 19.83 -1.15 -2.79
CA HIS A 50 18.57 -1.64 -3.37
C HIS A 50 17.36 -0.85 -2.85
N ALA A 51 17.27 -0.64 -1.53
CA ALA A 51 16.18 0.15 -0.94
C ALA A 51 16.10 1.59 -1.49
N ARG A 52 17.24 2.22 -1.78
CA ARG A 52 17.27 3.56 -2.41
C ARG A 52 16.79 3.52 -3.86
N GLU A 53 17.20 2.51 -4.63
CA GLU A 53 16.73 2.30 -6.01
C GLU A 53 15.20 2.10 -6.04
N GLN A 54 14.63 1.42 -5.04
CA GLN A 54 13.18 1.27 -4.89
C GLN A 54 12.49 2.58 -4.49
N ALA A 55 13.06 3.34 -3.57
CA ALA A 55 12.53 4.66 -3.23
C ALA A 55 12.50 5.61 -4.43
N GLU A 56 13.52 5.58 -5.29
CA GLU A 56 13.52 6.33 -6.56
C GLU A 56 12.42 5.84 -7.52
N THR A 57 12.16 4.52 -7.58
CA THR A 57 11.08 3.94 -8.38
C THR A 57 9.71 4.39 -7.86
N ALA A 58 9.50 4.37 -6.53
CA ALA A 58 8.28 4.85 -5.89
C ALA A 58 8.04 6.34 -6.15
N GLN A 59 9.08 7.17 -6.06
CA GLN A 59 9.00 8.60 -6.40
C GLN A 59 8.59 8.84 -7.86
N GLN A 60 9.17 8.08 -8.80
CA GLN A 60 8.80 8.19 -10.21
C GLN A 60 7.34 7.81 -10.44
N ALA A 61 6.85 6.76 -9.77
CA ALA A 61 5.45 6.36 -9.84
C ALA A 61 4.51 7.44 -9.26
N ALA A 62 4.86 8.03 -8.12
CA ALA A 62 4.11 9.13 -7.51
C ALA A 62 4.02 10.35 -8.46
N VAL A 63 5.14 10.77 -9.05
CA VAL A 63 5.17 11.89 -10.02
C VAL A 63 4.32 11.58 -11.25
N VAL A 64 4.33 10.33 -11.74
CA VAL A 64 3.45 9.91 -12.83
C VAL A 64 1.99 10.00 -12.41
N ALA A 65 1.63 9.50 -11.23
CA ALA A 65 0.27 9.57 -10.70
C ALA A 65 -0.21 11.02 -10.58
N GLU A 66 0.59 11.91 -9.97
CA GLU A 66 0.29 13.34 -9.84
C GLU A 66 0.09 14.00 -11.21
N SER A 67 0.97 13.71 -12.18
CA SER A 67 0.85 14.27 -13.53
C SER A 67 -0.42 13.82 -14.27
N ILE A 68 -0.94 12.64 -13.94
CA ILE A 68 -2.17 12.10 -14.52
C ILE A 68 -3.39 12.69 -13.80
N SER A 69 -3.37 12.80 -12.47
CA SER A 69 -4.50 13.40 -11.72
C SER A 69 -4.74 14.86 -12.09
N ASP A 70 -3.70 15.59 -12.51
CA ASP A 70 -3.83 16.95 -13.07
C ASP A 70 -4.57 17.01 -14.42
N THR A 71 -4.79 15.87 -15.08
CA THR A 71 -5.52 15.82 -16.35
C THR A 71 -7.02 15.63 -16.09
N PRO A 72 -7.90 16.38 -16.79
CA PRO A 72 -9.34 16.23 -16.59
C PRO A 72 -9.80 14.81 -16.93
N ALA A 73 -10.40 14.13 -15.94
CA ALA A 73 -11.00 12.82 -16.17
C ALA A 73 -12.30 12.91 -16.98
N ALA A 74 -12.72 11.77 -17.56
CA ALA A 74 -13.97 11.69 -18.31
C ALA A 74 -15.25 11.89 -17.44
N SER A 75 -15.11 11.81 -16.12
CA SER A 75 -16.20 11.99 -15.16
C SER A 75 -15.68 12.55 -13.84
N LEU A 76 -16.55 13.22 -13.07
CA LEU A 76 -16.22 13.72 -11.73
C LEU A 76 -15.77 12.59 -10.77
N HIS A 77 -16.42 11.42 -10.87
CA HIS A 77 -16.03 10.27 -10.06
C HIS A 77 -14.61 9.79 -10.43
N GLY A 78 -14.29 9.72 -11.73
CA GLY A 78 -12.93 9.39 -12.18
C GLY A 78 -11.87 10.40 -11.72
N GLU A 79 -12.22 11.68 -11.65
CA GLU A 79 -11.35 12.75 -11.13
C GLU A 79 -11.04 12.55 -9.63
N LEU A 80 -12.07 12.34 -8.81
CA LEU A 80 -11.92 12.06 -7.38
C LEU A 80 -11.12 10.77 -7.11
N THR A 81 -11.38 9.71 -7.88
CA THR A 81 -10.64 8.45 -7.75
C THR A 81 -9.18 8.62 -8.16
N ALA A 82 -8.90 9.37 -9.22
CA ALA A 82 -7.53 9.66 -9.67
C ALA A 82 -6.75 10.48 -8.61
N GLU A 83 -7.39 11.47 -7.99
CA GLU A 83 -6.79 12.25 -6.90
C GLU A 83 -6.47 11.35 -5.70
N ALA A 84 -7.42 10.52 -5.27
CA ALA A 84 -7.21 9.60 -4.15
C ALA A 84 -6.08 8.58 -4.40
N THR A 85 -6.00 8.00 -5.60
CA THR A 85 -4.93 7.06 -5.93
C THR A 85 -3.58 7.74 -6.15
N ALA A 86 -3.56 9.00 -6.57
CA ALA A 86 -2.32 9.79 -6.61
C ALA A 86 -1.78 10.07 -5.20
N GLU A 87 -2.65 10.37 -4.23
CA GLU A 87 -2.25 10.54 -2.81
C GLU A 87 -1.68 9.24 -2.22
N ILE A 88 -2.27 8.08 -2.54
CA ILE A 88 -1.73 6.77 -2.15
C ILE A 88 -0.32 6.57 -2.72
N ALA A 89 -0.09 6.94 -3.98
CA ALA A 89 1.23 6.84 -4.60
C ALA A 89 2.27 7.73 -3.92
N ASP A 90 1.90 8.96 -3.54
CA ASP A 90 2.78 9.88 -2.80
C ASP A 90 3.12 9.34 -1.41
N GLN A 91 2.12 8.88 -0.65
CA GLN A 91 2.35 8.28 0.66
C GLN A 91 3.26 7.06 0.58
N ALA A 92 3.07 6.19 -0.42
CA ALA A 92 3.93 5.04 -0.65
C ALA A 92 5.38 5.44 -1.02
N SER A 93 5.57 6.54 -1.76
CA SER A 93 6.89 7.12 -2.01
C SER A 93 7.58 7.61 -0.72
N ILE A 94 6.82 8.22 0.21
CA ILE A 94 7.33 8.64 1.52
C ILE A 94 7.75 7.41 2.35
N ASP A 95 6.93 6.36 2.36
CA ASP A 95 7.22 5.11 3.09
C ASP A 95 8.47 4.41 2.52
N ALA A 96 8.62 4.37 1.19
CA ALA A 96 9.81 3.83 0.54
C ALA A 96 11.08 4.62 0.91
N GLN A 97 10.99 5.95 0.99
CA GLN A 97 12.10 6.80 1.44
C GLN A 97 12.47 6.55 2.90
N ALA A 98 11.48 6.43 3.78
CA ALA A 98 11.70 6.10 5.20
C ALA A 98 12.41 4.74 5.34
N ALA A 99 11.95 3.73 4.61
CA ALA A 99 12.55 2.41 4.57
C ALA A 99 14.00 2.44 4.04
N ALA A 100 14.28 3.22 3.00
CA ALA A 100 15.63 3.41 2.47
C ALA A 100 16.59 4.11 3.48
N ILE A 101 16.07 5.05 4.27
CA ILE A 101 16.83 5.69 5.36
C ILE A 101 17.16 4.67 6.45
N ASP A 102 16.19 3.84 6.85
CA ASP A 102 16.39 2.83 7.87
C ASP A 102 17.36 1.73 7.42
N ALA A 103 17.27 1.29 6.16
CA ALA A 103 18.25 0.39 5.56
C ALA A 103 19.66 1.00 5.57
N SER A 104 19.78 2.31 5.29
CA SER A 104 21.06 3.02 5.31
C SER A 104 21.66 3.12 6.72
N ARG A 105 20.83 3.34 7.75
CA ARG A 105 21.28 3.34 9.16
C ARG A 105 21.75 1.95 9.57
N ALA A 106 20.97 0.92 9.26
CA ALA A 106 21.35 -0.46 9.53
C ALA A 106 22.66 -0.86 8.82
N ALA A 107 22.88 -0.41 7.59
CA ALA A 107 24.15 -0.61 6.89
C ALA A 107 25.34 0.10 7.58
N GLN A 108 25.14 1.31 8.11
CA GLN A 108 26.16 2.03 8.87
C GLN A 108 26.49 1.31 10.19
N ASP A 109 25.48 0.80 10.89
CA ASP A 109 25.67 -0.01 12.11
C ASP A 109 26.46 -1.28 11.80
N ALA A 110 26.12 -1.97 10.70
CA ALA A 110 26.86 -3.16 10.26
C ALA A 110 28.34 -2.86 9.95
N LEU A 111 28.64 -1.71 9.32
CA LEU A 111 30.02 -1.25 9.10
C LEU A 111 30.75 -0.89 10.40
N GLY A 112 30.04 -0.32 11.37
CA GLY A 112 30.54 -0.10 12.72
C GLY A 112 30.94 -1.42 13.40
N HIS A 113 30.08 -2.43 13.29
CA HIS A 113 30.35 -3.78 13.79
C HIS A 113 31.51 -4.46 13.04
N LYS A 114 31.61 -4.35 11.71
CA LYS A 114 32.78 -4.81 10.94
C LYS A 114 34.08 -4.17 11.44
N THR A 115 34.06 -2.87 11.72
CA THR A 115 35.22 -2.13 12.25
C THR A 115 35.58 -2.62 13.65
N ALA A 116 34.59 -2.83 14.52
CA ALA A 116 34.79 -3.40 15.84
C ALA A 116 35.33 -4.84 15.78
N ALA A 117 34.86 -5.66 14.83
CA ALA A 117 35.39 -7.00 14.61
C ALA A 117 36.86 -6.96 14.15
N ASN A 118 37.27 -5.97 13.35
CA ASN A 118 38.64 -5.86 12.88
C ASN A 118 39.63 -5.38 13.94
N HIS A 119 39.19 -4.52 14.87
CA HIS A 119 40.09 -3.78 15.77
C HIS A 119 39.85 -4.01 17.27
N GLY A 120 38.73 -4.61 17.68
CA GLY A 120 38.39 -4.83 19.08
C GLY A 120 38.52 -6.29 19.51
N ASP A 121 38.61 -6.53 20.81
CA ASP A 121 38.78 -7.87 21.40
C ASP A 121 37.49 -8.73 21.39
N GLN A 122 36.38 -8.17 20.88
CA GLN A 122 35.04 -8.78 20.92
C GLN A 122 34.56 -9.23 19.54
N HIS A 123 35.41 -9.94 18.79
CA HIS A 123 35.14 -10.35 17.40
C HIS A 123 33.79 -11.05 17.21
N ARG A 124 33.47 -12.04 18.05
CA ARG A 124 32.21 -12.81 17.96
C ARG A 124 30.97 -11.97 18.25
N ALA A 125 31.02 -11.08 19.24
CA ALA A 125 29.91 -10.18 19.53
C ALA A 125 29.72 -9.14 18.42
N ALA A 126 30.82 -8.65 17.85
CA ALA A 126 30.78 -7.75 16.71
C ALA A 126 30.21 -8.44 15.45
N ALA A 127 30.58 -9.69 15.17
CA ALA A 127 29.99 -10.47 14.08
C ALA A 127 28.47 -10.66 14.24
N ALA A 128 28.01 -11.05 15.43
CA ALA A 128 26.59 -11.16 15.73
C ALA A 128 25.84 -9.82 15.55
N GLY A 129 26.46 -8.70 15.96
CA GLY A 129 25.91 -7.36 15.74
C GLY A 129 25.80 -7.01 14.24
N ALA A 130 26.84 -7.33 13.45
CA ALA A 130 26.81 -7.13 12.00
C ALA A 130 25.69 -7.95 11.33
N GLN A 131 25.51 -9.21 11.75
CA GLN A 131 24.44 -10.09 11.25
C GLN A 131 23.04 -9.54 11.53
N GLN A 132 22.82 -9.04 12.76
CA GLN A 132 21.56 -8.42 13.14
C GLN A 132 21.29 -7.16 12.29
N ALA A 133 22.28 -6.28 12.15
CA ALA A 133 22.19 -5.07 11.36
C ALA A 133 21.93 -5.38 9.86
N ALA A 134 22.60 -6.39 9.30
CA ALA A 134 22.34 -6.85 7.94
C ALA A 134 20.93 -7.41 7.74
N THR A 135 20.40 -8.10 8.75
CA THR A 135 19.01 -8.57 8.72
C THR A 135 18.02 -7.41 8.76
N GLN A 136 18.27 -6.41 9.60
CA GLN A 136 17.46 -5.19 9.66
C GLN A 136 17.50 -4.43 8.32
N ALA A 137 18.67 -4.30 7.70
CA ALA A 137 18.81 -3.68 6.39
C ALA A 137 18.00 -4.42 5.30
N ARG A 138 17.98 -5.76 5.32
CA ARG A 138 17.16 -6.56 4.40
C ARG A 138 15.66 -6.40 4.62
N ILE A 139 15.21 -6.35 5.88
CA ILE A 139 13.80 -6.11 6.21
C ILE A 139 13.37 -4.72 5.72
N ALA A 140 14.18 -3.70 5.97
CA ALA A 140 13.93 -2.35 5.47
C ALA A 140 13.97 -2.29 3.94
N GLY A 141 14.85 -3.05 3.29
CA GLY A 141 14.86 -3.22 1.83
C GLY A 141 13.56 -3.81 1.29
N ALA A 142 13.04 -4.87 1.92
CA ALA A 142 11.76 -5.47 1.53
C ALA A 142 10.58 -4.51 1.74
N ALA A 143 10.60 -3.70 2.81
CA ALA A 143 9.58 -2.66 3.01
C ALA A 143 9.64 -1.58 1.92
N ALA A 144 10.83 -1.23 1.42
CA ALA A 144 10.99 -0.33 0.29
C ALA A 144 10.48 -0.94 -1.03
N ASP A 145 10.69 -2.25 -1.24
CA ASP A 145 10.12 -2.99 -2.38
C ASP A 145 8.58 -2.95 -2.33
N ASP A 146 7.97 -3.33 -1.20
CA ASP A 146 6.52 -3.34 -1.02
C ASP A 146 5.92 -1.94 -1.26
N ALA A 147 6.56 -0.89 -0.73
CA ALA A 147 6.13 0.49 -0.93
C ALA A 147 6.27 0.95 -2.39
N ALA A 148 7.33 0.55 -3.10
CA ALA A 148 7.48 0.83 -4.52
C ALA A 148 6.40 0.13 -5.38
N ASP A 149 6.07 -1.12 -5.05
CA ASP A 149 4.99 -1.86 -5.71
C ASP A 149 3.62 -1.20 -5.48
N VAL A 150 3.34 -0.73 -4.26
CA VAL A 150 2.11 0.03 -3.95
C VAL A 150 2.07 1.34 -4.74
N ALA A 151 3.16 2.10 -4.79
CA ALA A 151 3.23 3.35 -5.55
C ALA A 151 2.99 3.11 -7.05
N ALA A 152 3.58 2.05 -7.62
CA ALA A 152 3.39 1.67 -9.01
C ALA A 152 1.94 1.23 -9.30
N ALA A 153 1.35 0.42 -8.42
CA ALA A 153 -0.05 -0.01 -8.55
C ALA A 153 -1.02 1.19 -8.46
N ALA A 154 -0.76 2.11 -7.54
CA ALA A 154 -1.55 3.33 -7.37
C ALA A 154 -1.46 4.24 -8.61
N ALA A 155 -0.27 4.40 -9.20
CA ALA A 155 -0.11 5.15 -10.44
C ALA A 155 -0.88 4.55 -11.63
N VAL A 156 -0.94 3.21 -11.73
CA VAL A 156 -1.78 2.53 -12.73
C VAL A 156 -3.26 2.77 -12.45
N ALA A 157 -3.69 2.69 -11.19
CA ALA A 157 -5.08 2.96 -10.81
C ALA A 157 -5.49 4.41 -11.14
N THR A 158 -4.59 5.39 -10.95
CA THR A 158 -4.81 6.77 -11.36
C THR A 158 -5.03 6.86 -12.87
N ALA A 159 -4.21 6.17 -13.67
CA ALA A 159 -4.37 6.13 -15.12
C ALA A 159 -5.74 5.54 -15.53
N ASP A 160 -6.13 4.42 -14.94
CA ASP A 160 -7.40 3.75 -15.22
C ASP A 160 -8.61 4.63 -14.83
N ALA A 161 -8.54 5.35 -13.72
CA ALA A 161 -9.61 6.25 -13.27
C ALA A 161 -9.88 7.40 -14.25
N THR A 162 -8.84 7.96 -14.87
CA THR A 162 -9.01 9.06 -15.85
C THR A 162 -9.68 8.63 -17.15
N VAL A 163 -9.49 7.37 -17.56
CA VAL A 163 -10.05 6.82 -18.81
C VAL A 163 -11.39 6.13 -18.63
N ALA A 164 -11.79 5.82 -17.38
CA ALA A 164 -13.07 5.18 -17.08
C ALA A 164 -14.23 6.06 -17.58
N ALA A 165 -14.98 5.54 -18.57
CA ALA A 165 -16.16 6.21 -19.07
C ALA A 165 -17.19 6.35 -17.94
N PRO A 166 -17.97 7.45 -17.89
CA PRO A 166 -19.06 7.56 -16.94
C PRO A 166 -19.97 6.35 -17.10
N ALA A 167 -20.23 5.65 -15.99
CA ALA A 167 -21.12 4.49 -15.97
C ALA A 167 -22.40 4.86 -16.73
N VAL A 168 -22.60 4.26 -17.90
CA VAL A 168 -23.73 4.57 -18.76
C VAL A 168 -24.97 4.29 -17.92
N ALA A 169 -25.74 5.33 -17.60
CA ALA A 169 -26.97 5.21 -16.84
C ALA A 169 -27.73 4.00 -17.38
N ALA A 170 -28.04 3.03 -16.50
CA ALA A 170 -28.74 1.81 -16.86
C ALA A 170 -29.88 2.15 -17.86
N PRO A 171 -30.05 1.36 -18.93
CA PRO A 171 -30.97 1.73 -20.01
C PRO A 171 -32.31 2.10 -19.40
N ALA A 172 -32.72 3.36 -19.58
CA ALA A 172 -34.00 3.86 -19.09
C ALA A 172 -35.05 2.83 -19.49
N VAL A 173 -35.67 2.19 -18.49
CA VAL A 173 -36.77 1.26 -18.73
C VAL A 173 -37.80 2.07 -19.48
N VAL A 174 -37.91 1.83 -20.80
CA VAL A 174 -38.92 2.46 -21.64
C VAL A 174 -40.25 1.92 -21.15
N VAL A 175 -40.89 2.63 -20.22
CA VAL A 175 -42.23 2.29 -19.76
C VAL A 175 -43.14 2.38 -20.98
N PRO A 176 -43.82 1.30 -21.39
CA PRO A 176 -44.65 1.32 -22.59
C PRO A 176 -45.80 2.31 -22.39
N VAL A 177 -45.82 3.37 -23.19
CA VAL A 177 -46.94 4.32 -23.26
C VAL A 177 -48.16 3.58 -23.81
N VAL A 178 -49.11 3.25 -22.93
CA VAL A 178 -50.43 2.74 -23.31
C VAL A 178 -51.25 3.87 -23.98
N PRO A 179 -51.85 3.66 -25.16
CA PRO A 179 -52.64 4.67 -25.85
C PRO A 179 -54.00 4.87 -25.15
N VAL A 180 -54.22 6.07 -24.59
CA VAL A 180 -55.51 6.49 -24.02
C VAL A 180 -56.43 7.04 -25.11
N THR A 181 -57.68 6.58 -25.14
CA THR A 181 -58.74 7.01 -26.05
C THR A 181 -59.30 8.42 -25.70
N PRO A 182 -59.89 9.16 -26.66
CA PRO A 182 -60.34 10.53 -26.43
C PRO A 182 -61.79 10.59 -25.90
N VAL A 183 -62.00 11.29 -24.77
CA VAL A 183 -63.32 11.77 -24.32
C VAL A 183 -63.27 13.28 -24.10
N VAL A 184 -64.31 13.96 -24.61
CA VAL A 184 -64.51 15.42 -24.72
C VAL A 184 -65.54 15.86 -23.63
N PRO A 185 -65.91 17.16 -23.43
CA PRO A 185 -65.26 18.17 -22.56
C PRO A 185 -66.17 18.80 -21.46
N VAL A 186 -65.57 19.74 -20.69
CA VAL A 186 -66.14 20.89 -19.93
C VAL A 186 -66.41 20.71 -18.44
N VAL A 187 -65.65 21.45 -17.59
CA VAL A 187 -66.06 22.47 -16.58
C VAL A 187 -64.82 23.37 -16.25
N PRO A 188 -64.94 24.70 -16.05
CA PRO A 188 -63.78 25.62 -16.00
C PRO A 188 -63.14 25.82 -14.61
N ALA A 189 -61.87 26.25 -14.65
CA ALA A 189 -60.93 26.46 -13.54
C ALA A 189 -61.33 27.56 -12.52
N PRO A 190 -60.68 27.55 -11.33
CA PRO A 190 -59.58 28.49 -11.14
C PRO A 190 -58.28 27.87 -10.57
N VAL A 191 -57.16 28.44 -11.04
CA VAL A 191 -55.77 28.55 -10.52
C VAL A 191 -55.54 28.12 -9.06
N VAL A 192 -54.49 27.36 -8.69
CA VAL A 192 -53.04 27.67 -8.76
C VAL A 192 -52.16 26.40 -8.63
N ASP A 193 -50.90 26.57 -9.06
CA ASP A 193 -49.80 25.66 -9.39
C ASP A 193 -49.40 24.49 -8.48
N ALA A 194 -49.13 23.37 -9.18
CA ALA A 194 -47.94 22.49 -9.12
C ALA A 194 -47.39 22.01 -7.77
N ALA A 195 -47.70 20.75 -7.43
CA ALA A 195 -46.71 19.72 -7.10
C ALA A 195 -47.42 18.36 -7.06
N VAL A 196 -47.01 17.43 -7.93
CA VAL A 196 -47.40 16.03 -7.81
C VAL A 196 -46.67 15.45 -6.61
N ASP A 197 -47.50 14.93 -5.72
CA ASP A 197 -47.23 14.25 -4.47
C ASP A 197 -46.25 13.09 -4.67
N THR A 198 -45.00 13.28 -4.21
CA THR A 198 -44.01 12.22 -4.01
C THR A 198 -44.36 11.48 -2.74
N ASP A 199 -45.25 10.49 -2.82
CA ASP A 199 -45.46 9.55 -1.72
C ASP A 199 -44.48 8.36 -1.87
N VAL A 200 -43.19 8.68 -1.84
CA VAL A 200 -42.17 7.76 -1.31
C VAL A 200 -41.79 8.38 0.01
N VAL A 201 -42.33 7.82 1.07
CA VAL A 201 -41.84 8.03 2.43
C VAL A 201 -40.41 7.52 2.45
N VAL A 202 -39.46 8.36 2.05
CA VAL A 202 -38.04 8.18 2.38
C VAL A 202 -37.98 8.56 3.85
N ASP A 203 -38.20 7.57 4.71
CA ASP A 203 -37.68 7.60 6.06
C ASP A 203 -36.15 7.57 5.91
N ALA A 204 -35.57 8.73 5.61
CA ALA A 204 -34.14 8.93 5.57
C ALA A 204 -33.68 8.90 7.03
N THR A 205 -33.49 7.69 7.55
CA THR A 205 -32.68 7.50 8.74
C THR A 205 -31.30 8.12 8.47
N PRO A 206 -30.66 8.73 9.48
CA PRO A 206 -29.34 9.34 9.33
C PRO A 206 -28.30 8.39 8.69
N ASP A 207 -28.49 7.08 8.87
CA ASP A 207 -27.58 6.02 8.41
C ASP A 207 -27.50 5.91 6.88
N VAL A 208 -28.57 6.21 6.14
CA VAL A 208 -28.55 6.10 4.66
C VAL A 208 -27.78 7.27 4.03
N VAL A 209 -27.84 8.44 4.67
CA VAL A 209 -27.09 9.63 4.24
C VAL A 209 -25.61 9.47 4.56
N GLU A 210 -25.30 8.88 5.71
CA GLU A 210 -23.93 8.56 6.11
C GLU A 210 -23.29 7.50 5.22
N PHE A 211 -24.01 6.42 4.92
CA PHE A 211 -23.53 5.38 4.00
C PHE A 211 -23.14 5.97 2.64
N THR A 212 -24.02 6.79 2.06
CA THR A 212 -23.79 7.42 0.75
C THR A 212 -22.64 8.44 0.77
N ARG A 213 -22.31 8.99 1.95
CA ARG A 213 -21.19 9.93 2.12
C ARG A 213 -19.83 9.20 2.17
N ILE A 214 -19.81 7.96 2.66
CA ILE A 214 -18.59 7.20 2.90
C ILE A 214 -18.31 6.21 1.76
N ASP A 215 -19.35 5.70 1.09
CA ASP A 215 -19.27 4.92 -0.16
C ASP A 215 -18.86 5.83 -1.34
N LEU A 216 -17.56 6.17 -1.40
CA LEU A 216 -17.00 7.13 -2.36
C LEU A 216 -17.01 6.56 -3.78
N ASP A 217 -16.84 5.24 -3.92
CA ASP A 217 -16.90 4.55 -5.20
C ASP A 217 -18.32 4.16 -5.65
N GLY A 218 -19.31 4.30 -4.77
CA GLY A 218 -20.72 4.04 -5.06
C GLY A 218 -21.00 2.57 -5.39
N ASN A 219 -20.10 1.66 -5.00
CA ASN A 219 -20.26 0.23 -5.27
C ASN A 219 -21.31 -0.43 -4.36
N GLY A 220 -21.82 0.31 -3.37
CA GLY A 220 -22.83 -0.16 -2.44
C GLY A 220 -22.26 -0.87 -1.20
N SER A 221 -20.96 -0.79 -0.96
CA SER A 221 -20.23 -1.33 0.19
C SER A 221 -19.07 -0.41 0.58
N ILE A 222 -18.85 -0.18 1.87
CA ILE A 222 -17.76 0.66 2.36
C ILE A 222 -16.52 -0.20 2.59
N SER A 223 -15.45 0.06 1.84
CA SER A 223 -14.14 -0.56 2.07
C SER A 223 -13.44 -0.01 3.31
N ARG A 224 -12.40 -0.71 3.80
CA ARG A 224 -11.60 -0.22 4.94
C ARG A 224 -10.89 1.10 4.67
N THR A 225 -10.50 1.33 3.41
CA THR A 225 -9.91 2.60 2.96
C THR A 225 -10.94 3.71 3.01
N GLU A 226 -12.16 3.47 2.54
CA GLU A 226 -13.25 4.44 2.62
C GLU A 226 -13.67 4.70 4.07
N ALA A 227 -13.75 3.66 4.91
CA ALA A 227 -14.04 3.81 6.34
C ALA A 227 -12.99 4.65 7.08
N SER A 228 -11.77 4.80 6.54
CA SER A 228 -10.71 5.59 7.18
C SER A 228 -11.01 7.09 7.23
N VAL A 229 -11.95 7.58 6.41
CA VAL A 229 -12.42 8.98 6.47
C VAL A 229 -13.21 9.28 7.75
N ASP A 230 -13.64 8.23 8.47
CA ASP A 230 -14.31 8.32 9.76
C ASP A 230 -13.60 7.45 10.81
N ALA A 231 -12.92 8.10 11.75
CA ALA A 231 -12.13 7.41 12.77
C ALA A 231 -12.97 6.50 13.69
N GLN A 232 -14.25 6.80 13.89
CA GLN A 232 -15.14 5.93 14.69
C GLN A 232 -15.57 4.72 13.87
N LEU A 233 -15.91 4.91 12.59
CA LEU A 233 -16.25 3.81 11.71
C LEU A 233 -15.07 2.85 11.52
N LEU A 234 -13.85 3.37 11.34
CA LEU A 234 -12.65 2.55 11.20
C LEU A 234 -12.35 1.71 12.46
N ALA A 235 -12.62 2.27 13.65
CA ALA A 235 -12.45 1.57 14.92
C ALA A 235 -13.45 0.41 15.07
N ASP A 236 -14.68 0.62 14.64
CA ASP A 236 -15.77 -0.36 14.76
C ASP A 236 -15.86 -1.29 13.53
N PHE A 237 -15.05 -1.07 12.49
CA PHE A 237 -15.12 -1.78 11.22
C PHE A 237 -15.08 -3.30 11.38
N GLY A 238 -14.17 -3.80 12.21
CA GLY A 238 -14.03 -5.25 12.44
C GLY A 238 -15.15 -5.86 13.28
N GLU A 239 -15.96 -5.04 13.95
CA GLU A 239 -17.14 -5.47 14.69
C GLU A 239 -18.40 -5.47 13.81
N LEU A 240 -18.47 -4.53 12.86
CA LEU A 240 -19.57 -4.40 11.91
C LEU A 240 -19.46 -5.36 10.71
N ASP A 241 -18.23 -5.72 10.30
CA ASP A 241 -17.95 -6.70 9.23
C ASP A 241 -18.19 -8.13 9.76
N VAL A 242 -19.46 -8.52 9.85
CA VAL A 242 -19.89 -9.79 10.45
C VAL A 242 -19.53 -10.97 9.55
N ASP A 243 -19.62 -10.79 8.24
CA ASP A 243 -19.32 -11.84 7.27
C ASP A 243 -17.81 -11.95 6.93
N ARG A 244 -17.02 -10.96 7.36
CA ARG A 244 -15.56 -10.86 7.23
C ARG A 244 -15.10 -10.78 5.78
N ASP A 245 -15.88 -10.15 4.92
CA ASP A 245 -15.52 -9.92 3.53
C ASP A 245 -14.62 -8.67 3.33
N SER A 246 -14.26 -7.99 4.43
CA SER A 246 -13.45 -6.77 4.45
C SER A 246 -14.14 -5.54 3.83
N ARG A 247 -15.47 -5.56 3.78
CA ARG A 247 -16.34 -4.46 3.36
C ARG A 247 -17.50 -4.35 4.34
N LEU A 248 -18.13 -3.17 4.41
CA LEU A 248 -19.37 -2.98 5.16
C LEU A 248 -20.53 -2.76 4.19
N SER A 249 -21.48 -3.68 4.19
CA SER A 249 -22.74 -3.51 3.48
C SER A 249 -23.66 -2.51 4.20
N ARG A 250 -24.71 -2.04 3.51
CA ARG A 250 -25.74 -1.18 4.13
C ARG A 250 -26.43 -1.82 5.33
N VAL A 251 -26.55 -3.14 5.30
CA VAL A 251 -27.21 -3.91 6.38
C VAL A 251 -26.31 -3.93 7.60
N GLU A 252 -25.02 -4.21 7.41
CA GLU A 252 -24.02 -4.22 8.49
C GLU A 252 -23.82 -2.83 9.10
N LEU A 253 -23.90 -1.76 8.30
CA LEU A 253 -23.85 -0.40 8.84
C LEU A 253 -25.13 -0.03 9.60
N ALA A 254 -26.30 -0.54 9.18
CA ALA A 254 -27.56 -0.28 9.87
C ALA A 254 -27.63 -0.97 11.25
N ASP A 255 -27.00 -2.14 11.40
CA ASP A 255 -26.90 -2.85 12.68
C ASP A 255 -26.10 -2.06 13.76
N ARG A 256 -25.39 -0.99 13.38
CA ARG A 256 -24.70 -0.07 14.30
C ARG A 256 -25.65 0.80 15.13
N ALA A 257 -26.89 1.02 14.66
CA ALA A 257 -27.81 2.03 15.21
C ALA A 257 -28.83 1.49 16.23
N ASP A 258 -28.86 0.18 16.49
CA ASP A 258 -29.70 -0.51 17.49
C ASP A 258 -28.90 -0.94 18.73
#